data_AF-A5I0C6-F1
#
_entry.id   AF-A5I0C6-F1
#
_cell.length_a   1.000
_cell.length_b   1.000
_cell.length_c   1.000
_cell.angle_alpha   90.00
_cell.angle_beta   90.00
_cell.angle_gamma   90.00
#
_symmetry.space_group_name_H-M   'P 1'
#
loop_
_entity.id
_entity.type
_entity.pdbx_description
1 polymer ?
#
loop_
_entity_poly.entity_id
_entity_poly.type
_entity_poly.pdbx_seq_one_letter_code
_entity_poly.pdbx_strand_id
1 'polypeptide(L)'
;MEIINMKVVLNFIIFMILIICVEKIIEKTNIHVALINRIKKYKHYKKILFMGLMIVWFMVEVGKQSLNVRLGKHNIPSIVLGAIILGIYLKFLPYIFSKKEVS
;
A
#
# COMPACT_ATOMS: atom_id res chain seq x y z
N MET A 1 -25.68 -14.78 13.47
CA MET A 1 -24.70 -13.71 13.77
C MET A 1 -23.25 -14.21 13.72
N GLU A 2 -22.97 -15.50 13.99
CA GLU A 2 -21.61 -16.09 13.92
C GLU A 2 -20.99 -16.18 12.51
N ILE A 3 -21.79 -16.44 11.47
CA ILE A 3 -21.28 -16.64 10.10
C ILE A 3 -20.65 -15.36 9.51
N ILE A 4 -21.17 -14.18 9.87
CA ILE A 4 -20.63 -12.89 9.43
C ILE A 4 -19.22 -12.69 9.98
N ASN A 5 -18.94 -13.19 11.18
CA ASN A 5 -17.65 -13.04 11.84
C ASN A 5 -16.55 -13.85 11.14
N MET A 6 -16.84 -15.09 10.75
CA MET A 6 -15.86 -15.97 10.10
C MET A 6 -15.45 -15.47 8.70
N LYS A 7 -16.39 -14.89 7.93
CA LYS A 7 -16.12 -14.31 6.61
C LYS A 7 -15.23 -13.06 6.70
N VAL A 8 -15.46 -12.20 7.70
CA VAL A 8 -14.63 -11.01 7.95
C VAL A 8 -13.22 -11.42 8.37
N VAL A 9 -13.10 -12.42 9.26
CA VAL A 9 -11.81 -12.97 9.69
C VAL A 9 -11.04 -13.54 8.49
N LEU A 10 -11.70 -14.31 7.62
CA LEU A 10 -11.05 -14.85 6.41
C LEU A 10 -10.54 -13.74 5.49
N ASN A 11 -11.37 -12.72 5.22
CA ASN A 11 -10.99 -11.56 4.43
C ASN A 11 -9.80 -10.81 5.05
N PHE A 12 -9.74 -10.71 6.36
CA PHE A 12 -8.63 -10.11 7.09
C PHE A 12 -7.34 -10.94 6.96
N ILE A 13 -7.42 -12.27 7.07
CA ILE A 13 -6.27 -13.17 6.87
C ILE A 13 -5.74 -13.03 5.45
N ILE A 14 -6.61 -13.04 4.43
CA ILE A 14 -6.24 -12.83 3.02
C ILE A 14 -5.54 -11.48 2.87
N PHE A 15 -6.09 -10.42 3.46
CA PHE A 15 -5.50 -9.09 3.43
C PHE A 15 -4.08 -9.06 4.03
N MET A 16 -3.88 -9.71 5.19
CA MET A 16 -2.56 -9.80 5.84
C MET A 16 -1.55 -10.57 5.01
N ILE A 17 -1.94 -11.73 4.45
CA ILE A 17 -1.06 -12.52 3.58
C ILE A 17 -0.63 -11.69 2.35
N LEU A 18 -1.58 -10.98 1.73
CA LEU A 18 -1.29 -10.13 0.57
C LEU A 18 -0.31 -9.00 0.90
N ILE A 19 -0.45 -8.35 2.06
CA ILE A 19 0.51 -7.32 2.51
C ILE A 19 1.91 -7.92 2.61
N ILE A 20 2.07 -9.05 3.29
CA ILE A 20 3.36 -9.72 3.46
C ILE A 20 3.96 -10.08 2.10
N CYS A 21 3.15 -10.58 1.16
CA CYS A 21 3.59 -10.88 -0.20
C CYS A 21 4.10 -9.62 -0.91
N VAL A 22 3.34 -8.53 -0.87
CA VAL A 22 3.71 -7.25 -1.51
C VAL A 22 4.98 -6.68 -0.90
N GLU A 23 5.10 -6.68 0.43
CA GLU A 23 6.30 -6.22 1.13
C GLU A 23 7.53 -7.04 0.72
N LYS A 24 7.41 -8.36 0.67
CA LYS A 24 8.50 -9.25 0.23
C LYS A 24 8.88 -9.03 -1.23
N ILE A 25 7.91 -8.78 -2.12
CA ILE A 25 8.18 -8.47 -3.53
C ILE A 25 8.95 -7.15 -3.63
N ILE A 26 8.50 -6.10 -2.94
CA ILE A 26 9.15 -4.77 -2.94
C ILE A 26 10.58 -4.85 -2.38
N GLU A 27 10.78 -5.68 -1.36
CA GLU A 27 12.09 -5.92 -0.76
C GLU A 27 13.01 -6.70 -1.70
N LYS A 28 12.55 -7.84 -2.22
CA LYS A 28 13.33 -8.69 -3.13
C LYS A 28 13.72 -7.97 -4.43
N THR A 29 12.86 -7.09 -4.92
CA THR A 29 13.10 -6.33 -6.15
C THR A 29 13.93 -5.07 -5.92
N ASN A 30 14.19 -4.66 -4.67
CA ASN A 30 14.90 -3.43 -4.31
C ASN A 30 14.35 -2.15 -4.98
N ILE A 31 13.09 -2.18 -5.47
CA ILE A 31 12.48 -1.06 -6.19
C ILE A 31 12.44 0.19 -5.31
N HIS A 32 12.14 0.00 -4.03
CA HIS A 32 12.06 1.08 -3.06
C HIS A 32 13.42 1.79 -2.90
N VAL A 33 14.53 1.05 -2.75
CA VAL A 33 15.89 1.64 -2.67
C VAL A 33 16.25 2.36 -3.96
N ALA A 34 16.03 1.72 -5.12
CA ALA A 34 16.35 2.30 -6.42
C ALA A 34 15.58 3.60 -6.68
N LEU A 35 14.29 3.63 -6.35
CA LEU A 35 13.45 4.82 -6.49
C LEU A 35 13.93 5.94 -5.57
N ILE A 36 14.19 5.64 -4.29
CA ILE A 36 14.64 6.63 -3.31
C ILE A 36 15.98 7.23 -3.72
N ASN A 37 16.97 6.42 -4.10
CA ASN A 37 18.28 6.92 -4.53
C ASN A 37 18.18 7.84 -5.74
N ARG A 38 17.26 7.54 -6.67
CA ARG A 38 17.03 8.39 -7.84
C ARG A 38 16.44 9.76 -7.49
N ILE A 39 15.57 9.83 -6.49
CA ILE A 39 14.91 11.07 -6.09
C ILE A 39 15.64 11.82 -4.97
N LYS A 40 16.52 11.17 -4.20
CA LYS A 40 17.26 11.76 -3.07
C LYS A 40 18.08 13.00 -3.47
N LYS A 41 18.48 13.09 -4.75
CA LYS A 41 19.16 14.27 -5.32
C LYS A 41 18.34 15.57 -5.27
N TYR A 42 17.01 15.47 -5.16
CA TYR A 42 16.14 16.64 -5.07
C TYR A 42 16.04 17.12 -3.61
N LYS A 43 16.27 18.43 -3.39
CA LYS A 43 16.23 19.07 -2.05
C LYS A 43 14.97 18.74 -1.24
N HIS A 44 13.84 18.53 -1.91
CA HIS A 44 12.54 18.26 -1.29
C HIS A 44 12.01 16.84 -1.58
N TYR A 45 12.89 15.86 -1.81
CA TYR A 45 12.48 14.50 -2.21
C TYR A 45 11.46 13.87 -1.25
N LYS A 46 11.59 14.09 0.07
CA LYS A 46 10.63 13.58 1.05
C LYS A 46 9.22 14.14 0.86
N LYS A 47 9.10 15.43 0.54
CA LYS A 47 7.81 16.08 0.23
C LYS A 47 7.23 15.52 -1.07
N ILE A 48 8.07 15.35 -2.09
CA ILE A 48 7.67 14.76 -3.38
C ILE A 48 7.16 13.33 -3.18
N LEU A 49 7.89 12.52 -2.40
CA LEU A 49 7.52 11.14 -2.11
C LEU A 49 6.19 11.07 -1.35
N PHE A 50 6.00 11.92 -0.32
CA PHE A 50 4.76 12.00 0.42
C PHE A 50 3.58 12.39 -0.48
N MET A 51 3.74 13.43 -1.31
CA MET A 51 2.72 13.86 -2.25
C MET A 51 2.38 12.75 -3.26
N GLY A 52 3.39 12.05 -3.78
CA GLY A 52 3.21 10.91 -4.67
C GLY A 52 2.42 9.78 -4.02
N LEU A 53 2.77 9.39 -2.78
CA LEU A 53 2.01 8.39 -2.04
C LEU A 53 0.56 8.81 -1.84
N MET A 54 0.30 10.07 -1.46
CA MET A 54 -1.05 10.60 -1.27
C MET A 54 -1.89 10.53 -2.55
N ILE A 55 -1.28 10.85 -3.70
CA ILE A 55 -1.95 10.73 -5.01
C ILE A 55 -2.31 9.27 -5.30
N VAL A 56 -1.37 8.33 -5.12
CA VAL A 56 -1.63 6.90 -5.36
C VAL A 56 -2.71 6.38 -4.42
N TRP A 57 -2.69 6.78 -3.15
CA TRP A 57 -3.74 6.44 -2.19
C TRP A 57 -5.11 6.94 -2.63
N PHE A 58 -5.19 8.20 -3.05
CA PHE A 58 -6.44 8.77 -3.55
C PHE A 58 -6.97 8.01 -4.77
N MET A 59 -6.10 7.68 -5.73
CA MET A 59 -6.47 6.88 -6.90
C MET A 59 -6.99 5.49 -6.50
N VAL A 60 -6.35 4.84 -5.53
CA VAL A 60 -6.80 3.53 -5.02
C VAL A 60 -8.14 3.64 -4.32
N GLU A 61 -8.37 4.69 -3.53
CA GLU A 61 -9.64 4.89 -2.82
C GLU A 61 -10.79 5.14 -3.80
N VAL A 62 -10.57 5.95 -4.85
CA VAL A 62 -11.54 6.13 -5.95
C VAL A 62 -11.80 4.81 -6.66
N GLY A 63 -10.77 4.02 -6.95
CA GLY A 63 -10.90 2.69 -7.56
C GLY A 63 -11.73 1.74 -6.70
N LYS A 64 -11.47 1.70 -5.39
CA LYS A 64 -12.26 0.90 -4.43
C LYS A 64 -13.70 1.37 -4.35
N GLN A 65 -13.97 2.67 -4.35
CA GLN A 65 -15.33 3.19 -4.37
C GLN A 65 -16.09 2.73 -5.62
N SER A 66 -15.47 2.85 -6.80
CA SER A 66 -16.04 2.36 -8.05
C SER A 66 -16.35 0.86 -8.01
N LEU A 67 -15.44 0.05 -7.47
CA LEU A 67 -15.65 -1.39 -7.28
C LEU A 67 -16.76 -1.69 -6.28
N ASN A 68 -16.85 -0.95 -5.18
CA ASN A 68 -17.90 -1.12 -4.18
C ASN A 68 -19.30 -0.78 -4.74
N VAL A 69 -19.40 0.18 -5.65
CA VAL A 69 -20.65 0.50 -6.36
C VAL A 69 -21.10 -0.68 -7.24
N ARG A 70 -20.16 -1.34 -7.93
CA ARG A 70 -20.47 -2.44 -8.87
C ARG A 70 -20.64 -3.81 -8.21
N LEU A 71 -19.85 -4.10 -7.19
CA LEU A 71 -19.70 -5.44 -6.60
C LEU A 71 -20.21 -5.54 -5.16
N GLY A 72 -20.73 -4.43 -4.61
CA GLY A 72 -21.11 -4.32 -3.20
C GLY A 72 -19.91 -4.13 -2.27
N LYS A 73 -20.19 -3.83 -0.99
CA LYS A 73 -19.17 -3.56 0.03
C LYS A 73 -18.34 -4.82 0.35
N HIS A 74 -17.07 -4.62 0.72
CA HIS A 74 -16.14 -5.68 1.14
C HIS A 74 -15.91 -6.76 0.06
N ASN A 75 -15.97 -6.38 -1.22
CA ASN A 75 -15.60 -7.26 -2.32
C ASN A 75 -14.10 -7.55 -2.34
N ILE A 76 -13.73 -8.74 -2.83
CA ILE A 76 -12.34 -9.21 -2.87
C ILE A 76 -11.41 -8.24 -3.64
N PRO A 77 -11.77 -7.72 -4.83
CA PRO A 77 -10.90 -6.77 -5.54
C PRO A 77 -10.55 -5.52 -4.74
N SER A 78 -11.52 -4.97 -3.99
CA SER A 78 -11.29 -3.80 -3.12
C SER A 78 -10.36 -4.12 -1.95
N ILE A 79 -10.45 -5.35 -1.40
CA ILE A 79 -9.55 -5.84 -0.36
C ILE A 79 -8.13 -5.99 -0.91
N VAL A 80 -7.98 -6.58 -2.09
CA VAL A 80 -6.68 -6.75 -2.77
C VAL A 80 -6.03 -5.40 -3.04
N LEU A 81 -6.76 -4.43 -3.59
CA LEU A 81 -6.24 -3.07 -3.81
C LEU A 81 -5.80 -2.41 -2.51
N GLY A 82 -6.59 -2.55 -1.44
CA GLY A 82 -6.25 -2.08 -0.10
C GLY A 82 -4.95 -2.69 0.44
N ALA A 83 -4.77 -4.00 0.26
CA ALA A 83 -3.58 -4.71 0.73
C ALA A 83 -2.33 -4.26 -0.02
N ILE A 84 -2.42 -4.11 -1.34
CA ILE A 84 -1.33 -3.65 -2.19
C ILE A 84 -0.90 -2.24 -1.77
N ILE A 85 -1.84 -1.30 -1.64
CA ILE A 85 -1.48 0.08 -1.28
C ILE A 85 -0.88 0.15 0.12
N LEU A 86 -1.43 -0.60 1.09
CA LEU A 86 -0.89 -0.60 2.45
C LEU A 86 0.53 -1.18 2.51
N GLY A 87 0.80 -2.28 1.81
CA GLY A 87 2.15 -2.87 1.75
C GLY A 87 3.18 -1.93 1.11
N ILE A 88 2.79 -1.19 0.06
CA ILE A 88 3.62 -0.11 -0.50
C ILE A 88 3.88 0.97 0.56
N TYR A 89 2.82 1.46 1.20
CA TYR A 89 2.91 2.50 2.23
C TYR A 89 3.86 2.12 3.35
N LEU A 90 3.73 0.92 3.92
CA LEU A 90 4.57 0.44 5.01
C LEU A 90 6.06 0.40 4.64
N LYS A 91 6.40 0.08 3.39
CA LYS A 91 7.79 0.12 2.91
C LYS A 91 8.31 1.53 2.65
N PHE A 92 7.47 2.46 2.16
CA PHE A 92 7.91 3.81 1.81
C PHE A 92 7.84 4.83 2.96
N LEU A 93 6.98 4.63 3.95
CA LEU A 93 6.80 5.52 5.10
C LEU A 93 8.11 5.86 5.85
N PRO A 94 8.99 4.88 6.13
CA PRO A 94 10.25 5.15 6.82
C PRO A 94 11.13 6.15 6.08
N TYR A 95 11.12 6.20 4.75
CA TYR A 95 11.93 7.15 3.97
C TYR A 95 11.40 8.59 4.04
N ILE A 96 10.13 8.76 4.37
CA ILE A 96 9.49 10.07 4.58
C ILE A 96 9.80 10.56 5.99
N PHE A 97 9.49 9.73 7.00
CA PHE A 97 9.48 10.16 8.41
C PHE A 97 10.79 9.89 9.16
N SER A 98 11.62 8.95 8.72
CA SER A 98 12.90 8.64 9.37
C SER A 98 14.05 9.48 8.80
N LYS A 99 15.09 9.69 9.61
CA LYS A 99 16.44 10.04 9.15
C LYS A 99 17.21 8.82 8.60
N LYS A 100 16.53 7.73 8.21
CA LYS A 100 17.16 6.65 7.43
C LYS A 100 17.63 7.24 6.10
N GLU A 101 18.86 7.73 6.12
CA GLU A 101 19.63 7.99 4.93
C GLU A 101 19.91 6.62 4.32
N VAL A 102 19.45 6.42 3.10
CA VAL A 102 19.93 5.30 2.29
C VAL A 102 21.44 5.50 2.17
N SER A 103 22.20 4.60 2.78
CA SER A 103 23.67 4.49 2.65
C SER A 103 24.02 3.82 1.34
#